data_AF-A0A059EDV9-F1
#
_entry.id   AF-A0A059EDV9-F1
#
_cell.length_a   1.000
_cell.length_b   1.000
_cell.length_c   1.000
_cell.angle_alpha   90.00
_cell.angle_beta   90.00
_cell.angle_gamma   90.00
#
_symmetry.space_group_name_H-M   'P 1'
#
loop_
_entity.id
_entity.type
_entity.pdbx_description
1 polymer ?
#
loop_
_entity_poly.entity_id
_entity_poly.type
_entity_poly.pdbx_seq_one_letter_code
_entity_poly.pdbx_strand_id
1 'polypeptide(L)'
;MIDATRLGFEPFLGWPILWAVVALAALAWLAYAFLRGKAWLTRGLALTLLAAALSNPSLVQEEREPLPSVAAIILDRSESMSGGLSGFRRAEC
;
A
#
# COMPACT_ATOMS: atom_id res chain seq x y z
N MET A 1 4.40 -5.78 20.75
CA MET A 1 3.99 -6.47 19.52
C MET A 1 3.25 -5.47 18.67
N ILE A 2 3.73 -5.20 17.45
CA ILE A 2 3.02 -4.35 16.50
C ILE A 2 2.67 -5.28 15.34
N ASP A 3 1.42 -5.71 15.27
CA ASP A 3 0.92 -6.47 14.12
C ASP A 3 0.83 -5.54 12.91
N ALA A 4 1.73 -5.74 11.94
CA ALA A 4 1.64 -5.07 10.65
C ALA A 4 0.80 -5.95 9.71
N THR A 5 -0.46 -5.57 9.49
CA THR A 5 -1.34 -6.24 8.52
C THR A 5 -1.36 -5.44 7.22
N ARG A 6 -1.05 -6.08 6.09
CA ARG A 6 -1.16 -5.50 4.74
C ARG A 6 -2.13 -6.29 3.86
N LEU A 7 -2.82 -5.58 2.97
CA LEU A 7 -3.66 -6.18 1.93
C LEU A 7 -2.84 -6.26 0.63
N GLY A 8 -2.59 -7.48 0.16
CA GLY A 8 -1.97 -7.77 -1.13
C GLY A 8 -3.02 -8.08 -2.20
N PHE A 9 -2.69 -7.82 -3.45
CA PHE A 9 -3.49 -8.22 -4.61
C PHE A 9 -2.57 -8.94 -5.60
N GLU A 10 -2.79 -10.24 -5.76
CA GLU A 10 -2.00 -11.12 -6.61
C GLU A 10 -2.93 -11.87 -7.57
N PRO A 11 -3.36 -11.23 -8.68
CA PRO A 11 -4.32 -11.82 -9.60
C PRO A 11 -3.81 -13.14 -10.16
N PHE A 12 -4.65 -14.19 -10.17
CA PHE A 12 -4.26 -15.54 -10.61
C PHE A 12 -3.64 -15.62 -12.01
N LEU A 13 -4.09 -14.75 -12.93
CA LEU A 13 -3.63 -14.72 -14.33
C LEU A 13 -2.75 -13.49 -14.62
N GLY A 14 -2.34 -12.74 -13.59
CA GLY A 14 -1.63 -11.47 -13.73
C GLY A 14 -2.53 -10.29 -14.11
N TRP A 15 -1.97 -9.08 -13.96
CA TRP A 15 -2.71 -7.82 -14.11
C TRP A 15 -3.31 -7.58 -15.51
N PRO A 16 -2.60 -7.82 -16.63
CA PRO A 16 -3.15 -7.53 -17.95
C PRO A 16 -4.39 -8.37 -18.27
N ILE A 17 -4.36 -9.65 -17.92
CA ILE A 17 -5.46 -10.58 -18.17
C ILE A 17 -6.66 -10.25 -17.29
N LEU A 18 -6.43 -9.90 -16.01
CA LEU A 18 -7.50 -9.44 -15.13
C LEU A 18 -8.24 -8.25 -15.73
N TRP A 19 -7.50 -7.21 -16.18
CA TRP A 19 -8.10 -6.03 -16.79
C TRP A 19 -8.86 -6.36 -18.08
N ALA A 20 -8.33 -7.25 -18.91
CA ALA A 20 -9.02 -7.70 -20.13
C ALA A 20 -10.37 -8.39 -19.81
N VAL A 21 -10.39 -9.29 -18.82
CA VAL A 21 -11.60 -9.99 -18.37
C VAL A 21 -12.61 -9.01 -17.76
N VAL A 22 -12.14 -8.10 -16.90
CA VAL A 22 -12.99 -7.07 -16.27
C VAL A 22 -13.60 -6.14 -17.33
N ALA A 23 -12.81 -5.70 -18.31
CA ALA A 23 -13.30 -4.87 -19.41
C ALA A 23 -14.37 -5.59 -20.23
N LEU A 24 -14.12 -6.85 -20.60
CA LEU A 24 -15.10 -7.68 -21.33
C LEU A 24 -16.39 -7.87 -20.53
N ALA A 25 -16.28 -8.18 -19.24
CA ALA A 25 -17.42 -8.34 -18.34
C ALA A 25 -18.23 -7.04 -18.21
N ALA A 26 -17.56 -5.89 -18.09
CA ALA A 26 -18.20 -4.58 -18.02
C ALA A 26 -18.96 -4.25 -19.33
N LEU A 27 -18.36 -4.52 -20.49
CA LEU A 27 -19.03 -4.32 -21.78
C LEU A 27 -20.27 -5.22 -21.93
N ALA A 28 -20.16 -6.49 -21.56
CA ALA A 28 -21.29 -7.43 -21.59
C ALA A 28 -22.42 -6.99 -20.64
N TRP A 29 -22.06 -6.51 -19.44
CA TRP A 29 -23.02 -5.98 -18.48
C TRP A 29 -23.70 -4.70 -18.97
N LEU A 30 -22.95 -3.76 -19.53
CA LEU A 30 -23.49 -2.55 -20.13
C LEU A 30 -24.48 -2.89 -21.25
N ALA A 31 -24.09 -3.78 -22.18
CA ALA A 31 -24.98 -4.23 -23.23
C ALA A 31 -26.28 -4.85 -22.66
N TYR A 32 -26.17 -5.71 -21.64
CA TYR A 32 -27.33 -6.29 -20.95
C TYR A 32 -28.24 -5.23 -20.30
N ALA A 33 -27.65 -4.21 -19.65
CA ALA A 33 -28.38 -3.12 -19.03
C ALA A 33 -29.09 -2.24 -20.09
N PHE A 34 -28.43 -1.92 -21.20
CA PHE A 34 -29.01 -1.17 -22.32
C PHE A 34 -30.18 -1.91 -22.97
N LEU A 35 -30.12 -3.24 -23.03
CA LEU A 35 -31.22 -4.09 -23.49
C LEU A 35 -32.36 -4.24 -22.46
N ARG A 36 -32.37 -3.40 -21.42
CA ARG A 36 -33.39 -3.35 -20.34
C ARG A 36 -33.53 -4.67 -19.59
N GLY A 37 -32.40 -5.35 -19.35
CA GLY A 37 -32.35 -6.55 -18.53
C GLY A 37 -32.89 -6.31 -17.12
N LYS A 38 -33.92 -7.09 -16.72
CA LYS A 38 -34.60 -6.96 -15.41
C LYS A 38 -33.69 -7.17 -14.20
N ALA A 39 -32.56 -7.87 -14.36
CA ALA A 39 -31.66 -8.27 -13.29
C ALA A 39 -30.30 -7.57 -13.36
N TRP A 40 -30.24 -6.35 -13.90
CA TRP A 40 -28.96 -5.63 -14.12
C TRP A 40 -28.17 -5.45 -12.82
N LEU A 41 -28.84 -5.16 -11.70
CA LEU A 41 -28.18 -4.96 -10.42
C LEU A 41 -27.54 -6.24 -9.86
N THR A 42 -28.29 -7.36 -9.85
CA THR A 42 -27.76 -8.65 -9.35
C THR A 42 -26.66 -9.20 -10.25
N ARG A 43 -26.77 -9.00 -11.57
CA ARG A 43 -25.71 -9.35 -12.53
C ARG A 43 -24.46 -8.49 -12.34
N GLY A 44 -24.62 -7.18 -12.12
CA GLY A 44 -23.49 -6.29 -11.85
C GLY A 44 -22.77 -6.65 -10.56
N LEU A 45 -23.53 -6.95 -9.51
CA LEU A 45 -22.98 -7.38 -8.23
C LEU A 45 -22.26 -8.73 -8.36
N ALA A 46 -22.84 -9.71 -9.06
CA ALA A 46 -22.19 -10.99 -9.31
C ALA A 46 -20.88 -10.85 -10.09
N LEU A 47 -20.85 -10.02 -11.14
CA LEU A 47 -19.63 -9.74 -11.90
C LEU A 47 -18.56 -9.02 -11.07
N THR A 48 -18.99 -8.11 -10.18
CA THR A 48 -18.09 -7.40 -9.26
C THR A 48 -17.46 -8.37 -8.25
N LEU A 49 -18.26 -9.27 -7.65
CA LEU A 49 -17.76 -10.30 -6.76
C LEU A 49 -16.80 -11.26 -7.48
N LEU A 50 -17.11 -11.62 -8.74
CA LEU A 50 -16.24 -12.45 -9.57
C LEU A 50 -14.90 -11.74 -9.83
N ALA A 51 -14.91 -10.46 -10.20
CA ALA A 51 -13.69 -9.67 -10.40
C ALA A 51 -12.87 -9.56 -9.11
N ALA A 52 -13.52 -9.34 -7.97
CA ALA A 52 -12.87 -9.32 -6.66
C ALA A 52 -12.22 -10.68 -6.34
N ALA A 53 -12.91 -11.79 -6.60
CA ALA A 53 -12.36 -13.13 -6.41
C ALA A 53 -11.12 -13.37 -7.30
N LEU A 54 -11.17 -12.95 -8.57
CA LEU A 54 -10.03 -13.07 -9.49
C LEU A 54 -8.85 -12.19 -9.10
N SER A 55 -9.10 -11.03 -8.45
CA SER A 55 -8.05 -10.16 -7.93
C SER A 55 -7.27 -10.78 -6.76
N ASN A 56 -7.81 -11.85 -6.17
CA ASN A 56 -7.19 -12.65 -5.11
C ASN A 56 -6.62 -11.78 -3.97
N PRO A 57 -7.48 -11.10 -3.21
CA PRO A 57 -7.05 -10.30 -2.07
C PRO A 57 -6.44 -11.20 -1.00
N SER A 58 -5.19 -10.93 -0.64
CA SER A 58 -4.47 -11.67 0.41
C SER A 58 -4.23 -10.78 1.63
N LEU A 59 -4.62 -11.27 2.80
CA LEU A 59 -4.34 -10.60 4.07
C LEU A 59 -2.99 -11.13 4.55
N VAL A 60 -1.95 -10.31 4.51
CA VAL A 60 -0.60 -10.69 4.92
C VAL A 60 -0.33 -10.09 6.29
N GLN A 61 -0.21 -10.95 7.30
CA GLN A 61 0.24 -10.58 8.64
C GLN A 61 1.76 -10.70 8.67
N GLU A 62 2.43 -9.59 8.94
CA GLU A 62 3.86 -9.58 9.19
C GLU A 62 4.09 -9.48 10.70
N GLU A 63 4.36 -10.62 11.32
CA GLU A 63 4.93 -10.72 12.68
C GLU A 63 6.35 -10.14 12.62
N ARG A 64 6.45 -8.83 12.85
CA ARG A 64 7.74 -8.14 12.99
C ARG A 64 8.10 -8.10 14.48
N GLU A 65 9.08 -8.90 14.88
CA GLU A 65 9.84 -8.55 16.08
C GLU A 65 10.44 -7.15 15.86
N PRO A 66 10.20 -6.17 16.75
CA PRO A 66 10.84 -4.88 16.64
C PRO A 66 12.34 -5.09 16.87
N LEU A 67 13.10 -5.21 15.78
CA LEU A 67 14.56 -5.19 15.87
C LEU A 67 14.94 -3.91 16.62
N PRO A 68 15.77 -4.01 17.69
CA PRO A 68 16.21 -2.82 18.40
C PRO A 68 16.87 -1.88 17.39
N SER A 69 16.26 -0.71 17.22
CA SER A 69 16.76 0.31 16.31
C SER A 69 18.04 0.90 16.90
N VAL A 70 19.17 0.26 16.66
CA VAL A 70 20.48 0.79 17.03
C VAL A 70 20.83 1.88 16.03
N ALA A 71 20.38 3.10 16.30
CA ALA A 71 20.84 4.27 15.58
C ALA A 71 22.30 4.53 16.00
N ALA A 72 23.26 4.22 15.13
CA ALA A 72 24.64 4.63 15.32
C ALA A 72 24.73 6.15 15.15
N ILE A 73 24.79 6.87 16.27
CA ILE A 73 25.01 8.32 16.28
C ILE A 73 26.50 8.56 16.02
N ILE A 74 26.85 8.96 14.80
CA ILE A 74 28.21 9.39 14.47
C ILE A 74 28.32 10.87 14.86
N LEU A 75 29.01 11.13 15.97
CA LEU A 75 29.37 12.48 16.38
C LEU A 75 30.59 12.93 15.58
N ASP A 76 30.38 13.81 14.59
CA ASP A 76 31.48 14.43 13.87
C ASP A 76 32.21 15.43 14.78
N ARG A 77 33.44 15.07 15.20
CA ARG A 77 34.34 15.94 15.99
C ARG A 77 35.38 16.60 15.10
N SER A 78 34.95 17.15 13.97
CA SER A 78 35.81 17.95 13.11
C SER A 78 36.04 19.33 13.71
N GLU A 79 37.24 19.89 13.52
CA GLU A 79 37.59 21.26 13.92
C GLU A 79 36.65 22.31 13.30
N SER A 80 35.99 22.01 12.17
CA SER A 80 34.93 22.84 11.58
C SER A 80 33.64 22.91 12.41
N MET A 81 33.38 21.92 13.27
CA MET A 81 32.28 21.92 14.25
C MET A 81 32.66 22.68 15.54
N SER A 82 33.88 23.21 15.67
CA SER A 82 34.27 24.03 16.85
C SER A 82 33.73 25.46 16.81
N GLY A 83 33.15 25.90 15.68
CA GLY A 83 32.71 27.27 15.46
C GLY A 83 31.43 27.68 16.23
N GLY A 84 30.70 26.75 16.83
CA GLY A 84 29.36 27.00 17.39
C GLY A 84 29.30 27.52 18.82
N LEU A 85 30.40 27.53 19.60
CA LEU A 85 30.38 27.91 21.02
C LEU A 85 31.43 28.98 21.40
N SER A 86 32.03 29.67 20.44
CA SER A 86 33.00 30.76 20.68
C SER A 86 32.38 32.07 21.22
N GLY A 87 31.21 31.98 21.86
CA GLY A 87 30.43 33.11 22.39
C GLY A 87 30.47 33.30 23.91
N PHE A 88 31.03 32.39 24.70
CA PHE A 88 31.15 32.58 26.15
C PHE A 88 32.53 33.12 26.52
N ARG A 89 32.79 34.35 26.07
CA ARG A 89 33.98 35.13 26.45
C ARG A 89 33.63 35.94 27.71
N ARG A 90 34.38 35.69 28.80
CA ARG A 90 34.55 36.53 30.01
C ARG A 90 33.27 36.95 30.76
N ALA A 91 33.19 36.52 32.02
CA ALA A 91 33.04 37.45 33.15
C ALA A 91 33.14 36.69 34.49
N GLU A 92 34.32 36.64 35.10
CA GLU A 92 34.42 36.46 36.55
C GLU A 92 35.69 37.19 37.01
N CYS A 93 35.54 38.15 37.93
CA CYS A 93 36.57 38.98 38.55
C CYS A 93 37.35 38.23 39.64
#